data_AF-S0FPC1-F1
#
_entry.id   AF-S0FPC1-F1
#
_cell.length_a   1.000
_cell.length_b   1.000
_cell.length_c   1.000
_cell.angle_alpha   90.00
_cell.angle_beta   90.00
_cell.angle_gamma   90.00
#
_symmetry.space_group_name_H-M   'P 1'
#
loop_
_entity.id
_entity.type
_entity.pdbx_description
1 polymer ?
#
loop_
_entity_poly.entity_id
_entity_poly.type
_entity_poly.pdbx_seq_one_letter_code
_entity_poly.pdbx_strand_id
1 'polypeptide(L)'
;MISSDRAVTAEPIIDIKILKDKFPQYYRCLGQDELQPHKIVLCSNLIANKDELLEKLIMIYSTKLVIIKIINGSISKMNLGFEDINYVVNEGQPNSYCISIDYRNGLKERIFFDSNVNELVNGLLVELRKKLIENTFITEKLDYSDIAFSDTEENIYTGALLAKNAVIDKASVLCSLKQKKVYHHPGLLFNKVMTHAHFTIVCKQEIIIFMENDNSRPNHNITGDLIHIPLRALKNIALEATGKGMKMKYVFNTDKKMEIFYENERTDQLLKIMSYINSMIVRQIE
;
A
#
# COMPACT_ATOMS: atom_id res chain seq x y z
N MET A 1 -9.27 14.51 35.27
CA MET A 1 -9.92 14.25 33.97
C MET A 1 -9.78 15.50 33.13
N ILE A 2 -8.83 15.51 32.20
CA ILE A 2 -8.73 16.56 31.17
C ILE A 2 -9.27 15.90 29.91
N SER A 3 -10.53 16.17 29.57
CA SER A 3 -11.04 15.91 28.22
C SER A 3 -10.37 16.93 27.30
N SER A 4 -9.29 16.54 26.63
CA SER A 4 -8.81 17.34 25.52
C SER A 4 -9.74 17.11 24.34
N ASP A 5 -10.68 18.03 24.13
CA ASP A 5 -11.51 18.16 22.93
C ASP A 5 -10.68 18.57 21.69
N ARG A 6 -9.45 18.02 21.55
CA ARG A 6 -8.71 18.12 20.30
C ARG A 6 -9.27 17.05 19.38
N ALA A 7 -9.95 17.51 18.33
CA ALA A 7 -10.34 16.68 17.21
C ALA A 7 -9.15 15.82 16.77
N VAL A 8 -9.44 14.56 16.43
CA VAL A 8 -8.50 13.61 15.85
C VAL A 8 -7.95 14.22 14.57
N THR A 9 -6.74 14.75 14.62
CA THR A 9 -6.12 15.39 13.45
C THR A 9 -4.69 14.89 13.35
N ALA A 10 -4.39 14.06 12.36
CA ALA A 10 -3.02 14.04 11.87
C ALA A 10 -2.66 15.48 11.48
N GLU A 11 -1.55 15.97 12.01
CA GLU A 11 -1.09 17.33 11.69
C GLU A 11 -0.24 17.26 10.40
N PRO A 12 -0.23 18.34 9.59
CA PRO A 12 0.36 18.32 8.25
C PRO A 12 1.85 17.97 8.27
N ILE A 13 2.39 17.70 7.08
CA ILE A 13 3.82 17.46 6.85
C ILE A 13 4.64 18.52 7.58
N ILE A 14 5.36 18.08 8.59
CA ILE A 14 6.18 18.91 9.48
C ILE A 14 7.56 19.00 8.82
N ASP A 15 8.20 20.18 8.77
CA ASP A 15 9.64 20.23 8.49
C ASP A 15 10.44 20.11 9.80
N ILE A 16 11.74 19.83 9.72
CA ILE A 16 12.56 19.65 10.92
C ILE A 16 12.55 20.87 11.85
N LYS A 17 12.33 22.09 11.34
CA LYS A 17 12.23 23.30 12.17
C LYS A 17 10.94 23.29 12.97
N ILE A 18 9.81 23.00 12.33
CA ILE A 18 8.51 22.86 13.02
C ILE A 18 8.58 21.71 14.05
N LEU A 19 9.26 20.60 13.73
CA LEU A 19 9.45 19.51 14.67
C LEU A 19 10.25 19.96 15.90
N LYS A 20 11.32 20.74 15.70
CA LYS A 20 12.12 21.31 16.79
C LYS A 20 11.33 22.29 17.66
N ASP A 21 10.55 23.17 17.04
CA ASP A 21 9.90 24.29 17.72
C ASP A 21 8.59 23.90 18.42
N LYS A 22 7.77 23.05 17.77
CA LYS A 22 6.44 22.68 18.27
C LYS A 22 6.38 21.28 18.89
N PHE A 23 7.32 20.41 18.52
CA PHE A 23 7.31 18.98 18.90
C PHE A 23 8.67 18.52 19.44
N PRO A 24 9.27 19.26 20.40
CA PRO A 24 10.65 19.04 20.85
C PRO A 24 10.90 17.63 21.41
N GLN A 25 9.86 16.97 21.93
CA GLN A 25 9.93 15.60 22.43
C GLN A 25 10.35 14.60 21.34
N TYR A 26 9.92 14.81 20.09
CA TYR A 26 10.31 13.96 18.97
C TYR A 26 11.70 14.35 18.44
N TYR A 27 11.97 15.65 18.31
CA TYR A 27 13.23 16.16 17.82
C TYR A 27 14.43 15.68 18.65
N ARG A 28 14.30 15.63 19.98
CA ARG A 28 15.35 15.17 20.90
C ARG A 28 15.72 13.69 20.73
N CYS A 29 14.88 12.90 20.09
CA CYS A 29 15.14 11.48 19.83
C CYS A 29 15.90 11.23 18.52
N LEU A 30 16.12 12.27 17.71
CA LEU A 30 16.77 12.16 16.41
C LEU A 30 18.29 12.18 16.52
N GLY A 31 18.95 11.30 15.77
CA GLY A 31 20.39 11.39 15.50
C GLY A 31 20.72 12.52 14.52
N GLN A 32 22.00 12.85 14.35
CA GLN A 32 22.40 13.87 13.36
C GLN A 32 22.08 13.46 11.91
N ASP A 33 22.16 12.17 11.60
CA ASP A 33 21.79 11.57 10.31
C ASP A 33 20.27 11.60 10.06
N GLU A 34 19.47 11.90 11.09
CA GLU A 34 18.00 11.90 11.07
C GLU A 34 17.41 13.33 10.94
N LEU A 35 18.26 14.33 10.65
CA LEU A 35 17.84 15.73 10.50
C LEU A 35 17.49 16.13 9.07
N GLN A 36 17.52 15.20 8.11
CA GLN A 36 17.19 15.45 6.70
C GLN A 36 16.27 14.37 6.10
N PRO A 37 15.05 14.17 6.65
CA PRO A 37 14.07 13.28 6.05
C PRO A 37 13.52 13.86 4.73
N HIS A 38 13.18 12.99 3.78
CA HIS A 38 12.42 13.37 2.59
C HIS A 38 10.98 13.76 2.93
N LYS A 39 10.39 13.09 3.92
CA LYS A 39 9.02 13.33 4.35
C LYS A 39 8.86 13.03 5.84
N ILE A 40 8.12 13.90 6.54
CA ILE A 40 7.73 13.72 7.94
C ILE A 40 6.22 13.80 8.02
N VAL A 41 5.58 12.88 8.73
CA VAL A 41 4.14 12.92 8.99
C VAL A 41 3.90 12.61 10.47
N LEU A 42 3.15 13.50 11.13
CA LEU A 42 2.69 13.27 12.49
C LEU A 42 1.27 12.71 12.45
N CYS A 43 1.12 11.45 12.81
CA CYS A 43 -0.16 10.79 13.01
C CYS A 43 -0.53 10.91 14.49
N SER A 44 -1.37 11.89 14.83
CA SER A 44 -1.81 12.10 16.21
C SER A 44 -3.06 11.29 16.54
N ASN A 45 -3.10 10.78 17.77
CA ASN A 45 -4.23 10.23 18.51
C ASN A 45 -5.32 9.53 17.71
N LEU A 46 -5.04 8.29 17.32
CA LEU A 46 -6.10 7.33 17.02
C LEU A 46 -6.15 6.29 18.13
N ILE A 47 -7.22 6.41 18.90
CA ILE A 47 -7.66 5.50 19.95
C ILE A 47 -7.92 4.15 19.27
N ALA A 48 -6.90 3.27 19.22
CA ALA A 48 -7.12 1.87 18.87
C ALA A 48 -7.97 1.16 19.94
N ASN A 49 -7.85 1.62 21.20
CA ASN A 49 -8.65 1.26 22.37
C ASN A 49 -8.78 2.49 23.27
N LYS A 50 -9.93 2.66 23.96
CA LYS A 50 -10.27 3.83 24.79
C LYS A 50 -9.23 4.26 25.84
N ASP A 51 -8.22 3.42 26.09
CA ASP A 51 -7.22 3.58 27.16
C ASP A 51 -5.78 3.81 26.66
N GLU A 52 -5.53 3.87 25.34
CA GLU A 52 -4.16 4.08 24.80
C GLU A 52 -4.09 5.32 23.89
N LEU A 53 -3.42 6.37 24.38
CA LEU A 53 -2.98 7.49 23.56
C LEU A 53 -1.73 7.06 22.80
N LEU A 54 -1.89 6.82 21.51
CA LEU A 54 -0.85 6.37 20.61
C LEU A 54 -0.62 7.45 19.55
N GLU A 55 0.46 8.20 19.71
CA GLU A 55 0.96 9.13 18.70
C GLU A 55 2.12 8.50 17.94
N LYS A 56 2.17 8.69 16.62
CA LYS A 56 3.24 8.20 15.77
C LYS A 56 3.77 9.31 14.87
N LEU A 57 5.08 9.52 14.91
CA LEU A 57 5.80 10.30 13.90
C LEU A 57 6.46 9.35 12.92
N ILE A 58 6.21 9.55 11.63
CA ILE A 58 6.78 8.74 10.55
C ILE A 58 7.71 9.64 9.75
N MET A 59 8.92 9.15 9.52
CA MET A 59 9.95 9.86 8.78
C MET A 59 10.51 8.94 7.69
N ILE A 60 10.38 9.36 6.44
CA ILE A 60 10.93 8.65 5.28
C ILE A 60 12.28 9.28 4.92
N TYR A 61 13.33 8.46 4.89
CA TYR A 61 14.67 8.83 4.44
C TYR A 61 14.98 8.15 3.10
N SER A 62 16.20 8.37 2.61
CA SER A 62 16.70 7.74 1.40
C SER A 62 16.79 6.22 1.53
N THR A 63 17.23 5.72 2.68
CA THR A 63 17.54 4.29 2.92
C THR A 63 16.69 3.63 3.98
N LYS A 64 16.00 4.41 4.82
CA LYS A 64 15.24 3.88 5.97
C LYS A 64 13.90 4.59 6.18
N LEU A 65 13.00 3.88 6.82
CA LEU A 65 11.81 4.41 7.46
C LEU A 65 12.09 4.49 8.98
N VAL A 66 11.80 5.64 9.59
CA VAL A 66 11.87 5.80 11.05
C VAL A 66 10.47 6.07 11.57
N ILE A 67 10.09 5.34 12.62
CA ILE A 67 8.81 5.48 13.29
C ILE A 67 9.07 5.74 14.76
N ILE A 68 8.69 6.93 15.24
CA ILE A 68 8.75 7.28 16.66
C ILE A 68 7.33 7.19 17.21
N LYS A 69 7.13 6.40 18.28
CA LYS A 69 5.84 6.24 18.94
C LYS A 69 5.90 6.81 20.34
N ILE A 70 4.86 7.51 20.74
CA ILE A 70 4.63 7.90 22.13
C ILE A 70 3.41 7.13 22.61
N ILE A 71 3.61 6.26 23.60
CA ILE A 71 2.56 5.45 24.23
C ILE A 71 2.57 5.78 25.72
N ASN A 72 1.50 6.40 26.21
CA ASN A 72 1.35 6.78 27.62
C ASN A 72 2.58 7.55 28.18
N GLY A 73 3.15 8.44 27.37
CA GLY A 73 4.34 9.25 27.70
C GLY A 73 5.69 8.56 27.52
N SER A 74 5.72 7.25 27.23
CA SER A 74 6.94 6.52 26.89
C SER A 74 7.24 6.64 25.40
N ILE A 75 8.45 7.09 25.06
CA ILE A 75 8.89 7.24 23.67
C ILE A 75 9.64 5.97 23.24
N SER A 76 9.26 5.43 22.09
CA SER A 76 9.99 4.35 21.41
C SER A 76 10.33 4.79 19.98
N LYS A 77 11.51 4.40 19.50
CA LYS A 77 11.96 4.69 18.13
C LYS A 77 12.30 3.38 17.43
N MET A 78 11.75 3.21 16.24
CA MET A 78 12.00 2.07 15.37
C MET A 78 12.64 2.56 14.07
N ASN A 79 13.74 1.93 13.67
CA ASN A 79 14.44 2.18 12.41
C ASN A 79 14.30 0.93 11.54
N LEU A 80 13.87 1.12 10.29
CA LEU A 80 13.55 0.02 9.38
C LEU A 80 14.22 0.28 8.03
N GLY A 81 15.00 -0.68 7.54
CA GLY A 81 15.42 -0.67 6.14
C GLY A 81 14.20 -0.90 5.23
N PHE A 82 14.20 -0.32 4.03
CA PHE A 82 13.12 -0.59 3.07
C PHE A 82 13.14 -2.05 2.59
N GLU A 83 14.31 -2.67 2.61
CA GLU A 83 14.54 -4.09 2.37
C GLU A 83 13.79 -4.97 3.39
N ASP A 84 13.56 -4.49 4.61
CA ASP A 84 12.90 -5.23 5.70
C ASP A 84 11.37 -5.24 5.59
N ILE A 85 10.80 -4.62 4.56
CA ILE A 85 9.36 -4.53 4.37
C ILE A 85 8.92 -5.57 3.33
N ASN A 86 7.99 -6.45 3.72
CA ASN A 86 7.41 -7.45 2.82
C ASN A 86 6.38 -6.79 1.89
N TYR A 87 5.45 -6.01 2.44
CA TYR A 87 4.41 -5.31 1.71
C TYR A 87 3.79 -4.18 2.55
N VAL A 88 3.07 -3.29 1.89
CA VAL A 88 2.30 -2.19 2.51
C VAL A 88 0.85 -2.31 2.11
N VAL A 89 -0.07 -2.10 3.03
CA VAL A 89 -1.52 -2.09 2.79
C VAL A 89 -2.05 -0.70 3.08
N ASN A 90 -2.73 -0.09 2.12
CA ASN A 90 -3.61 1.05 2.37
C ASN A 90 -4.99 0.49 2.69
N GLU A 91 -5.34 0.44 3.97
CA GLU A 91 -6.60 -0.12 4.46
C GLU A 91 -7.73 0.90 4.26
N GLY A 92 -8.75 0.46 3.53
CA GLY A 92 -9.93 1.27 3.22
C GLY A 92 -10.99 1.23 4.32
N GLN A 93 -11.94 2.17 4.24
CA GLN A 93 -13.21 2.19 5.00
C GLN A 93 -13.88 0.78 5.06
N PRO A 94 -14.66 0.47 6.12
CA PRO A 94 -15.46 1.41 6.93
C PRO A 94 -14.91 1.87 8.30
N ASN A 95 -13.87 1.23 8.85
CA ASN A 95 -13.58 1.40 10.29
C ASN A 95 -12.47 2.41 10.64
N SER A 96 -11.50 2.65 9.76
CA SER A 96 -10.46 3.67 9.93
C SER A 96 -9.58 3.75 8.69
N TYR A 97 -9.06 4.92 8.34
CA TYR A 97 -7.99 5.01 7.36
C TYR A 97 -6.67 4.59 8.01
N CYS A 98 -6.03 3.55 7.48
CA CYS A 98 -4.82 2.99 8.05
C CYS A 98 -3.82 2.56 6.99
N ILE A 99 -2.52 2.79 7.22
CA ILE A 99 -1.44 2.17 6.47
C ILE A 99 -0.87 1.06 7.35
N SER A 100 -0.93 -0.17 6.86
CA SER A 100 -0.30 -1.32 7.50
C SER A 100 0.99 -1.68 6.78
N ILE A 101 2.09 -1.76 7.53
CA ILE A 101 3.39 -2.15 7.02
C ILE A 101 3.73 -3.51 7.60
N ASP A 102 3.94 -4.50 6.72
CA ASP A 102 4.30 -5.85 7.10
C ASP A 102 5.81 -6.04 7.02
N TYR A 103 6.43 -6.47 8.12
CA TYR A 103 7.88 -6.59 8.22
C TYR A 103 8.36 -8.02 8.04
N ARG A 104 9.62 -8.13 7.62
CA ARG A 104 10.33 -9.40 7.46
C ARG A 104 10.36 -10.23 8.74
N ASN A 105 10.52 -9.59 9.89
CA ASN A 105 10.53 -10.26 11.20
C ASN A 105 9.13 -10.67 11.71
N GLY A 106 8.09 -10.54 10.89
CA GLY A 106 6.72 -10.93 11.23
C GLY A 106 5.95 -9.88 12.05
N LEU A 107 6.60 -8.79 12.47
CA LEU A 107 5.91 -7.66 13.08
C LEU A 107 5.04 -6.94 12.04
N LYS A 108 3.99 -6.28 12.51
CA LYS A 108 3.12 -5.43 11.71
C LYS A 108 2.99 -4.08 12.38
N GLU A 109 3.13 -3.02 11.59
CA GLU A 109 2.88 -1.67 12.05
C GLU A 109 1.66 -1.10 11.40
N ARG A 110 0.72 -0.63 12.22
CA ARG A 110 -0.50 0.02 11.75
C ARG A 110 -0.45 1.51 12.06
N ILE A 111 -0.55 2.33 11.03
CA ILE A 111 -0.52 3.78 11.11
C ILE A 111 -1.92 4.27 10.80
N PHE A 112 -2.64 4.70 11.81
CA PHE A 112 -3.96 5.25 11.65
C PHE A 112 -3.89 6.74 11.33
N PHE A 113 -4.82 7.23 10.51
CA PHE A 113 -4.97 8.65 10.20
C PHE A 113 -6.45 9.01 9.97
N ASP A 114 -6.75 10.31 10.04
CA ASP A 114 -8.07 10.85 9.74
C ASP A 114 -8.30 10.98 8.22
N SER A 115 -9.55 10.86 7.78
CA SER A 115 -9.97 11.16 6.41
C SER A 115 -9.54 12.54 5.89
N ASN A 116 -9.49 13.56 6.76
CA ASN A 116 -9.16 14.93 6.41
C ASN A 116 -7.71 15.11 5.93
N VAL A 117 -6.83 14.14 6.25
CA VAL A 117 -5.43 14.13 5.80
C VAL A 117 -5.14 13.11 4.72
N ASN A 118 -6.18 12.51 4.12
CA ASN A 118 -6.03 11.43 3.15
C ASN A 118 -5.10 11.82 1.98
N GLU A 119 -5.16 13.06 1.49
CA GLU A 119 -4.23 13.54 0.44
C GLU A 119 -2.76 13.53 0.88
N LEU A 120 -2.49 13.97 2.12
CA LEU A 120 -1.14 13.99 2.69
C LEU A 120 -0.58 12.58 2.85
N VAL A 121 -1.44 11.66 3.31
CA VAL A 121 -1.12 10.26 3.53
C VAL A 121 -0.98 9.51 2.21
N ASN A 122 -1.78 9.83 1.20
CA ASN A 122 -1.55 9.34 -0.17
C ASN A 122 -0.17 9.76 -0.67
N GLY A 123 0.23 11.01 -0.43
CA GLY A 123 1.59 11.43 -0.75
C GLY A 123 2.68 10.69 0.05
N LEU A 124 2.38 10.23 1.28
CA LEU A 124 3.31 9.41 2.07
C LEU A 124 3.42 8.01 1.47
N LEU A 125 2.29 7.39 1.14
CA LEU A 125 2.21 6.08 0.51
C LEU A 125 2.93 6.06 -0.84
N VAL A 126 2.76 7.12 -1.66
CA VAL A 126 3.48 7.26 -2.93
C VAL A 126 5.00 7.30 -2.69
N GLU A 127 5.46 8.09 -1.72
CA GLU A 127 6.89 8.18 -1.43
C GLU A 127 7.43 6.86 -0.87
N LEU A 128 6.70 6.22 0.05
CA LEU A 128 7.06 4.92 0.60
C LEU A 128 7.15 3.85 -0.51
N ARG A 129 6.16 3.79 -1.41
CA ARG A 129 6.17 2.88 -2.55
C ARG A 129 7.37 3.12 -3.46
N LYS A 130 7.70 4.37 -3.78
CA LYS A 130 8.90 4.73 -4.56
C LYS A 130 10.18 4.21 -3.91
N LYS A 131 10.29 4.33 -2.59
CA LYS A 131 11.44 3.78 -1.84
C LYS A 131 11.46 2.26 -1.81
N LEU A 132 10.29 1.62 -1.76
CA LEU A 132 10.15 0.16 -1.75
C LEU A 132 10.47 -0.53 -3.08
N ILE A 133 10.44 0.17 -4.21
CA ILE A 133 10.72 -0.40 -5.53
C ILE A 133 12.13 -0.11 -6.06
N GLU A 134 13.00 0.50 -5.24
CA GLU A 134 14.42 0.82 -5.50
C GLU A 134 14.73 1.37 -6.92
N ASN A 135 14.86 2.71 -7.00
CA ASN A 135 15.49 3.43 -8.10
C ASN A 135 15.06 3.05 -9.53
N THR A 136 13.99 3.69 -9.96
CA THR A 136 14.14 4.58 -11.11
C THR A 136 13.29 5.80 -10.81
N PHE A 137 13.81 7.00 -11.07
CA PHE A 137 12.92 8.14 -11.25
C PHE A 137 11.80 7.64 -12.17
N ILE A 138 10.54 7.66 -11.70
CA ILE A 138 9.40 7.68 -12.62
C ILE A 138 9.44 9.06 -13.27
N THR A 139 10.47 9.28 -14.07
CA THR A 139 10.43 10.07 -15.29
C THR A 139 10.19 9.10 -16.44
N GLU A 140 9.28 8.13 -16.28
CA GLU A 140 8.45 7.81 -17.42
C GLU A 140 7.67 9.12 -17.66
N LYS A 141 8.13 9.91 -18.65
CA LYS A 141 7.25 10.86 -19.31
C LYS A 141 5.96 10.09 -19.51
N LEU A 142 4.88 10.54 -18.86
CA LEU A 142 3.54 10.00 -19.10
C LEU A 142 3.39 9.94 -20.61
N ASP A 143 3.46 8.74 -21.17
CA ASP A 143 3.29 8.57 -22.59
C ASP A 143 1.79 8.71 -22.84
N TYR A 144 1.38 9.94 -23.14
CA TYR A 144 0.02 10.29 -23.46
C TYR A 144 -0.43 9.66 -24.79
N SER A 145 0.44 8.92 -25.49
CA SER A 145 0.10 8.20 -26.71
C SER A 145 -0.46 6.78 -26.50
N ASP A 146 -0.50 6.27 -25.25
CA ASP A 146 -1.14 4.97 -24.98
C ASP A 146 -2.65 5.10 -25.23
N ILE A 147 -3.12 4.50 -26.33
CA ILE A 147 -4.49 4.59 -26.86
C ILE A 147 -5.52 4.17 -25.81
N ALA A 148 -5.14 3.35 -24.83
CA ALA A 148 -6.00 2.96 -23.72
C ALA A 148 -6.35 4.12 -22.76
N PHE A 149 -5.64 5.27 -22.81
CA PHE A 149 -5.76 6.40 -21.88
C PHE A 149 -5.94 7.75 -22.59
N SER A 150 -6.71 7.76 -23.69
CA SER A 150 -6.85 8.92 -24.59
C SER A 150 -7.63 10.11 -24.02
N ASP A 151 -8.29 9.97 -22.87
CA ASP A 151 -9.13 11.01 -22.28
C ASP A 151 -8.36 11.78 -21.19
N THR A 152 -8.35 13.11 -21.26
CA THR A 152 -7.51 13.98 -20.43
C THR A 152 -7.98 14.05 -18.99
N GLU A 153 -9.28 13.87 -18.72
CA GLU A 153 -9.82 13.76 -17.35
C GLU A 153 -9.43 12.42 -16.69
N GLU A 154 -9.17 11.37 -17.48
CA GLU A 154 -8.81 10.04 -16.97
C GLU A 154 -7.39 9.98 -16.39
N ASN A 155 -6.52 10.91 -16.77
CA ASN A 155 -5.10 10.91 -16.37
C ASN A 155 -4.85 11.30 -14.90
N ILE A 156 -5.86 11.80 -14.20
CA ILE A 156 -5.73 12.32 -12.82
C ILE A 156 -6.19 11.27 -11.78
N TYR A 157 -6.94 10.25 -12.20
CA TYR A 157 -7.44 9.21 -11.31
C TYR A 157 -6.31 8.28 -10.86
N THR A 158 -6.18 8.03 -9.55
CA THR A 158 -5.18 7.12 -8.98
C THR A 158 -5.22 5.74 -9.65
N GLY A 159 -6.40 5.22 -9.98
CA GLY A 159 -6.52 3.95 -10.70
C GLY A 159 -5.98 4.00 -12.14
N ALA A 160 -6.08 5.13 -12.84
CA ALA A 160 -5.49 5.24 -14.18
C ALA A 160 -3.96 5.24 -14.11
N LEU A 161 -3.37 5.91 -13.11
CA LEU A 161 -1.92 5.82 -12.86
C LEU A 161 -1.47 4.40 -12.54
N LEU A 162 -2.25 3.65 -11.74
CA LEU A 162 -1.98 2.24 -11.47
C LEU A 162 -2.11 1.36 -12.72
N ALA A 163 -3.13 1.60 -13.54
CA ALA A 163 -3.35 0.87 -14.79
C ALA A 163 -2.26 1.13 -15.84
N LYS A 164 -1.71 2.35 -15.91
CA LYS A 164 -0.58 2.67 -16.82
C LYS A 164 0.67 1.87 -16.50
N ASN A 165 0.90 1.62 -15.21
CA ASN A 165 2.04 0.83 -14.73
C ASN A 165 1.82 -0.68 -14.90
N ALA A 166 0.64 -1.13 -15.32
CA ALA A 166 0.37 -2.54 -15.57
C ALA A 166 1.15 -3.02 -16.80
N VAL A 167 1.80 -4.17 -16.67
CA VAL A 167 2.55 -4.81 -17.76
C VAL A 167 1.70 -5.82 -18.55
N ILE A 168 0.54 -6.20 -18.01
CA ILE A 168 -0.41 -7.14 -18.61
C ILE A 168 -1.79 -6.49 -18.63
N ASP A 169 -2.49 -6.60 -19.77
CA ASP A 169 -3.90 -6.23 -19.94
C ASP A 169 -4.28 -4.82 -19.46
N LYS A 170 -3.44 -3.80 -19.75
CA LYS A 170 -3.63 -2.39 -19.34
C LYS A 170 -5.05 -1.86 -19.51
N ALA A 171 -5.66 -2.10 -20.68
CA ALA A 171 -7.02 -1.66 -20.98
C ALA A 171 -8.06 -2.34 -20.07
N SER A 172 -7.88 -3.63 -19.79
CA SER A 172 -8.73 -4.38 -18.85
C SER A 172 -8.58 -3.83 -17.43
N VAL A 173 -7.35 -3.55 -16.99
CA VAL A 173 -7.06 -2.97 -15.67
C VAL A 173 -7.73 -1.59 -15.51
N LEU A 174 -7.63 -0.72 -16.52
CA LEU A 174 -8.28 0.59 -16.50
C LEU A 174 -9.80 0.47 -16.42
N CYS A 175 -10.41 -0.40 -17.25
CA CYS A 175 -11.85 -0.65 -17.21
C CYS A 175 -12.30 -1.18 -15.84
N SER A 176 -11.50 -2.06 -15.23
CA SER A 176 -11.75 -2.66 -13.90
C SER A 176 -11.80 -1.62 -12.78
N LEU A 177 -10.87 -0.67 -12.81
CA LEU A 177 -10.77 0.40 -11.82
C LEU A 177 -11.87 1.46 -11.98
N LYS A 178 -12.53 1.55 -13.14
CA LYS A 178 -13.67 2.43 -13.40
C LYS A 178 -15.02 1.83 -12.98
N GLN A 179 -15.07 0.55 -12.61
CA GLN A 179 -16.35 -0.11 -12.33
C GLN A 179 -16.92 0.32 -10.98
N LYS A 180 -18.26 0.45 -10.93
CA LYS A 180 -19.00 0.67 -9.66
C LYS A 180 -19.05 -0.59 -8.78
N LYS A 181 -18.78 -1.76 -9.35
CA LYS A 181 -18.68 -3.08 -8.70
C LYS A 181 -17.68 -3.94 -9.47
N VAL A 182 -16.94 -4.82 -8.80
CA VAL A 182 -15.86 -5.66 -9.40
C VAL A 182 -16.39 -6.68 -10.44
N TYR A 183 -17.71 -6.78 -10.66
CA TYR A 183 -18.34 -7.98 -11.20
C TYR A 183 -18.57 -8.07 -12.71
N HIS A 184 -18.21 -7.10 -13.57
CA HIS A 184 -18.73 -7.13 -14.96
C HIS A 184 -17.74 -6.71 -16.06
N HIS A 185 -16.73 -7.54 -16.38
CA HIS A 185 -16.00 -7.42 -17.67
C HIS A 185 -15.45 -8.79 -18.13
N PRO A 186 -15.54 -9.15 -19.42
CA PRO A 186 -14.96 -10.40 -19.95
C PRO A 186 -13.42 -10.44 -19.89
N GLY A 187 -12.75 -9.30 -19.66
CA GLY A 187 -11.31 -9.23 -19.37
C GLY A 187 -10.95 -9.32 -17.87
N LEU A 188 -11.94 -9.35 -16.97
CA LEU A 188 -11.76 -9.46 -15.52
C LEU A 188 -11.71 -10.91 -15.08
N LEU A 189 -10.74 -11.27 -14.25
CA LEU A 189 -10.52 -12.60 -13.68
C LEU A 189 -11.65 -13.12 -12.74
N PHE A 190 -12.88 -12.58 -12.74
CA PHE A 190 -13.83 -12.75 -11.62
C PHE A 190 -15.27 -13.12 -11.97
N ASN A 191 -15.79 -14.07 -11.19
CA ASN A 191 -16.94 -13.88 -10.31
C ASN A 191 -16.59 -14.35 -8.88
N LYS A 192 -17.45 -14.04 -7.92
CA LYS A 192 -17.27 -14.15 -6.45
C LYS A 192 -16.94 -15.59 -5.95
N VAL A 193 -16.19 -15.76 -4.82
CA VAL A 193 -16.60 -16.52 -3.59
C VAL A 193 -15.44 -16.85 -2.57
N MET A 194 -15.84 -17.01 -1.29
CA MET A 194 -15.14 -17.35 -0.02
C MET A 194 -14.28 -16.27 0.63
N THR A 195 -13.53 -15.50 -0.15
CA THR A 195 -12.79 -14.31 0.34
C THR A 195 -13.35 -13.04 -0.30
N HIS A 196 -12.94 -11.88 0.19
CA HIS A 196 -13.21 -10.57 -0.41
C HIS A 196 -12.90 -10.60 -1.93
N ALA A 197 -13.79 -10.03 -2.75
CA ALA A 197 -13.53 -9.90 -4.18
C ALA A 197 -12.30 -9.03 -4.38
N HIS A 198 -11.40 -9.40 -5.26
CA HIS A 198 -10.13 -8.70 -5.42
C HIS A 198 -9.74 -8.66 -6.89
N PHE A 199 -8.76 -7.84 -7.26
CA PHE A 199 -8.06 -8.00 -8.53
C PHE A 199 -6.59 -7.64 -8.37
N THR A 200 -5.77 -8.23 -9.24
CA THR A 200 -4.31 -8.11 -9.19
C THR A 200 -3.81 -7.36 -10.40
N ILE A 201 -3.06 -6.29 -10.16
CA ILE A 201 -2.31 -5.54 -11.16
C ILE A 201 -0.84 -5.93 -11.02
N VAL A 202 -0.26 -6.44 -12.10
CA VAL A 202 1.17 -6.75 -12.16
C VAL A 202 1.89 -5.56 -12.79
N CYS A 203 2.84 -4.97 -12.07
CA CYS A 203 3.68 -3.88 -12.55
C CYS A 203 5.14 -4.34 -12.73
N LYS A 204 5.98 -3.49 -13.31
CA LYS A 204 7.41 -3.79 -13.56
C LYS A 204 8.22 -4.11 -12.28
N GLN A 205 7.86 -3.51 -11.14
CA GLN A 205 8.63 -3.61 -9.89
C GLN A 205 7.78 -3.92 -8.66
N GLU A 206 6.47 -3.95 -8.81
CA GLU A 206 5.53 -4.26 -7.73
C GLU A 206 4.31 -5.03 -8.24
N ILE A 207 3.60 -5.66 -7.33
CA ILE A 207 2.27 -6.24 -7.55
C ILE A 207 1.32 -5.45 -6.66
N ILE A 208 0.17 -5.06 -7.22
CA ILE A 208 -0.85 -4.32 -6.51
C ILE A 208 -2.11 -5.17 -6.48
N ILE A 209 -2.64 -5.44 -5.30
CA ILE A 209 -3.86 -6.21 -5.13
C ILE A 209 -4.88 -5.30 -4.47
N PHE A 210 -6.00 -5.06 -5.17
CA PHE A 210 -7.16 -4.42 -4.57
C PHE A 210 -8.06 -5.50 -3.99
N MET A 211 -8.46 -5.41 -2.72
CA MET A 211 -9.40 -6.32 -2.07
C MET A 211 -10.62 -5.54 -1.55
N GLU A 212 -11.81 -5.87 -2.03
CA GLU A 212 -13.07 -5.22 -1.66
C GLU A 212 -13.49 -5.54 -0.22
N ASN A 213 -13.62 -4.51 0.62
CA ASN A 213 -13.97 -4.68 2.04
C ASN A 213 -15.47 -4.98 2.23
N ASP A 214 -16.34 -4.33 1.45
CA ASP A 214 -17.79 -4.53 1.50
C ASP A 214 -18.44 -4.39 0.12
N ASN A 215 -19.44 -5.25 -0.17
CA ASN A 215 -20.32 -5.10 -1.32
C ASN A 215 -21.24 -3.89 -1.09
N SER A 216 -20.77 -2.69 -1.45
CA SER A 216 -21.59 -1.50 -1.29
C SER A 216 -22.81 -1.53 -2.23
N ARG A 217 -23.89 -0.87 -1.78
CA ARG A 217 -25.20 -0.82 -2.45
C ARG A 217 -25.06 -0.40 -3.93
N PRO A 218 -26.01 -0.78 -4.81
CA PRO A 218 -26.05 -0.19 -6.15
C PRO A 218 -26.06 1.33 -6.00
N ASN A 219 -25.01 2.01 -6.52
CA ASN A 219 -24.73 3.46 -6.46
C ASN A 219 -23.67 3.95 -5.43
N HIS A 220 -22.88 3.07 -4.83
CA HIS A 220 -21.67 3.47 -4.11
C HIS A 220 -20.41 3.09 -4.87
N ASN A 221 -19.32 3.82 -4.60
CA ASN A 221 -17.99 3.47 -5.09
C ASN A 221 -17.51 2.20 -4.36
N ILE A 222 -16.73 1.37 -5.05
CA ILE A 222 -16.09 0.21 -4.43
C ILE A 222 -15.03 0.71 -3.45
N THR A 223 -15.08 0.20 -2.22
CA THR A 223 -14.07 0.48 -1.19
C THR A 223 -13.36 -0.80 -0.82
N GLY A 224 -12.05 -0.70 -0.60
CA GLY A 224 -11.24 -1.87 -0.35
C GLY A 224 -9.82 -1.51 0.05
N ASP A 225 -9.09 -2.53 0.42
CA ASP A 225 -7.69 -2.46 0.75
C ASP A 225 -6.85 -2.52 -0.52
N LEU A 226 -5.80 -1.70 -0.58
CA LEU A 226 -4.78 -1.77 -1.63
C LEU A 226 -3.50 -2.33 -1.03
N ILE A 227 -3.15 -3.56 -1.39
CA ILE A 227 -1.91 -4.23 -1.00
C ILE A 227 -0.86 -3.96 -2.07
N HIS A 228 0.27 -3.39 -1.66
CA HIS A 228 1.44 -3.09 -2.48
C HIS A 228 2.59 -4.03 -2.11
N ILE A 229 2.98 -4.90 -3.03
CA ILE A 229 4.00 -5.91 -2.85
C ILE A 229 5.19 -5.58 -3.76
N PRO A 230 6.33 -5.09 -3.25
CA PRO A 230 7.52 -4.93 -4.06
C PRO A 230 8.04 -6.30 -4.51
N LEU A 231 8.38 -6.44 -5.80
CA LEU A 231 8.86 -7.71 -6.36
C LEU A 231 10.14 -8.20 -5.67
N ARG A 232 11.02 -7.28 -5.28
CA ARG A 232 12.26 -7.60 -4.55
C ARG A 232 12.03 -8.25 -3.17
N ALA A 233 10.83 -8.13 -2.60
CA ALA A 233 10.49 -8.79 -1.34
C ALA A 233 10.03 -10.24 -1.54
N LEU A 234 9.71 -10.64 -2.77
CA LEU A 234 9.26 -11.97 -3.11
C LEU A 234 10.43 -12.88 -3.46
N LYS A 235 10.36 -14.10 -2.94
CA LYS A 235 11.22 -15.21 -3.32
C LYS A 235 10.68 -15.91 -4.56
N ASN A 236 9.37 -16.16 -4.59
CA ASN A 236 8.65 -16.69 -5.73
C ASN A 236 7.13 -16.57 -5.53
N ILE A 237 6.39 -16.90 -6.58
CA ILE A 237 4.95 -17.13 -6.55
C ILE A 237 4.66 -18.56 -6.97
N ALA A 238 3.73 -19.20 -6.27
CA ALA A 238 3.24 -20.53 -6.60
C ALA A 238 1.73 -20.54 -6.76
N LEU A 239 1.23 -21.45 -7.59
CA LEU A 239 -0.19 -21.76 -7.71
C LEU A 239 -0.47 -23.13 -7.11
N GLU A 240 -1.49 -23.20 -6.27
CA GLU A 240 -1.99 -24.44 -5.69
C GLU A 240 -3.43 -24.65 -6.14
N ALA A 241 -3.69 -25.78 -6.79
CA ALA A 241 -5.05 -26.20 -7.08
C ALA A 241 -5.76 -26.55 -5.77
N THR A 242 -6.95 -26.00 -5.61
CA THR A 242 -7.89 -26.33 -4.55
C THR A 242 -9.11 -26.99 -5.18
N GLY A 243 -9.88 -27.77 -4.43
CA GLY A 243 -11.12 -28.38 -4.95
C GLY A 243 -12.17 -27.39 -5.47
N LYS A 244 -11.98 -26.07 -5.29
CA LYS A 244 -12.92 -25.00 -5.68
C LYS A 244 -12.30 -23.93 -6.60
N GLY A 245 -11.03 -24.02 -6.95
CA GLY A 245 -10.30 -22.95 -7.63
C GLY A 245 -8.79 -23.04 -7.48
N MET A 246 -8.07 -21.98 -7.80
CA MET A 246 -6.62 -21.87 -7.69
C MET A 246 -6.24 -20.90 -6.58
N LYS A 247 -5.28 -21.24 -5.74
CA LYS A 247 -4.73 -20.35 -4.73
C LYS A 247 -3.35 -19.85 -5.18
N MET A 248 -3.20 -18.55 -5.36
CA MET A 248 -1.90 -17.92 -5.61
C MET A 248 -1.21 -17.62 -4.29
N LYS A 249 -0.03 -18.18 -4.11
CA LYS A 249 0.82 -18.03 -2.92
C LYS A 249 1.98 -17.11 -3.27
N TYR A 250 2.00 -15.92 -2.68
CA TYR A 250 3.12 -14.99 -2.72
C TYR A 250 4.07 -15.36 -1.59
N VAL A 251 5.24 -15.92 -1.93
CA VAL A 251 6.23 -16.36 -0.96
C VAL A 251 7.29 -15.28 -0.83
N PHE A 252 7.43 -14.71 0.36
CA PHE A 252 8.41 -13.68 0.65
C PHE A 252 9.79 -14.28 0.91
N ASN A 253 10.84 -13.44 0.85
CA ASN A 253 12.21 -13.83 1.20
C ASN A 253 12.36 -14.34 2.65
N THR A 254 11.35 -14.11 3.49
CA THR A 254 11.26 -14.58 4.87
C THR A 254 10.54 -15.91 5.03
N ASP A 255 10.20 -16.57 3.91
CA ASP A 255 9.36 -17.76 3.82
C ASP A 255 7.92 -17.57 4.35
N LYS A 256 7.56 -16.35 4.77
CA LYS A 256 6.18 -15.95 4.99
C LYS A 256 5.40 -16.07 3.68
N LYS A 257 4.12 -16.39 3.78
CA LYS A 257 3.22 -16.56 2.64
C LYS A 257 2.02 -15.65 2.78
N MET A 258 1.66 -14.99 1.68
CA MET A 258 0.35 -14.40 1.51
C MET A 258 -0.39 -15.22 0.45
N GLU A 259 -1.66 -15.55 0.72
CA GLU A 259 -2.45 -16.42 -0.13
C GLU A 259 -3.69 -15.68 -0.62
N ILE A 260 -3.89 -15.68 -1.93
CA ILE A 260 -5.06 -15.09 -2.59
C ILE A 260 -5.75 -16.19 -3.38
N PHE A 261 -7.05 -16.34 -3.17
CA PHE A 261 -7.86 -17.39 -3.78
C PHE A 261 -8.52 -16.89 -5.07
N TYR A 262 -8.39 -17.64 -6.15
CA TYR A 262 -9.00 -17.36 -7.45
C TYR A 262 -9.90 -18.52 -7.85
N GLU A 263 -11.06 -18.24 -8.46
CA GLU A 263 -11.95 -19.28 -8.97
C GLU A 263 -11.38 -19.93 -10.24
N ASN A 264 -11.80 -21.17 -10.52
CA ASN A 264 -11.19 -22.06 -11.50
C ASN A 264 -11.27 -21.59 -12.96
N GLU A 265 -12.16 -20.66 -13.29
CA GLU A 265 -12.52 -20.30 -14.67
C GLU A 265 -11.36 -19.74 -15.51
N ARG A 266 -10.22 -19.39 -14.89
CA ARG A 266 -9.10 -18.73 -15.58
C ARG A 266 -7.70 -19.25 -15.21
N THR A 267 -7.61 -20.54 -14.91
CA THR A 267 -6.34 -21.20 -14.53
C THR A 267 -5.17 -20.90 -15.49
N ASP A 268 -5.41 -20.88 -16.80
CA ASP A 268 -4.37 -20.57 -17.80
C ASP A 268 -3.83 -19.14 -17.70
N GLN A 269 -4.70 -18.17 -17.40
CA GLN A 269 -4.28 -16.78 -17.21
C GLN A 269 -3.46 -16.64 -15.93
N LEU A 270 -3.86 -17.32 -14.86
CA LEU A 270 -3.12 -17.33 -13.59
C LEU A 270 -1.74 -17.97 -13.76
N LEU A 271 -1.63 -19.07 -14.52
CA LEU A 271 -0.35 -19.70 -14.83
C LEU A 271 0.58 -18.77 -15.61
N LYS A 272 0.04 -18.05 -16.60
CA LYS A 272 0.80 -17.02 -17.36
C LYS A 272 1.29 -15.90 -16.45
N ILE A 273 0.41 -15.37 -15.59
CA ILE A 273 0.75 -14.32 -14.62
C ILE A 273 1.83 -14.81 -13.64
N MET A 274 1.67 -16.00 -13.06
CA MET A 274 2.65 -16.60 -12.16
C MET A 274 4.01 -16.78 -12.83
N SER A 275 4.03 -17.35 -14.05
CA SER A 275 5.26 -17.55 -14.82
C SER A 275 5.96 -16.22 -15.11
N TYR A 276 5.19 -15.22 -15.55
CA TYR A 276 5.69 -13.88 -15.82
C TYR A 276 6.32 -13.25 -14.58
N ILE A 277 5.61 -13.24 -13.44
CA ILE A 277 6.15 -12.65 -12.20
C ILE A 277 7.40 -13.39 -11.72
N ASN A 278 7.41 -14.72 -11.74
CA ASN A 278 8.61 -15.49 -11.37
C ASN A 278 9.80 -15.16 -12.28
N SER A 279 9.58 -14.96 -13.58
CA SER A 279 10.65 -14.53 -14.49
C SER A 279 11.22 -13.14 -14.13
N MET A 280 10.38 -12.24 -13.63
CA MET A 280 10.81 -10.91 -13.18
C MET A 280 11.59 -10.96 -11.88
N ILE A 281 11.16 -11.81 -10.93
CA ILE A 281 11.87 -12.01 -9.66
C ILE A 281 13.29 -12.52 -9.94
N VAL A 282 13.44 -13.50 -10.84
CA VAL A 282 14.76 -14.04 -11.21
C VAL A 282 15.67 -12.95 -11.81
N ARG A 283 15.14 -12.13 -12.71
CA ARG A 283 15.90 -11.03 -13.35
C ARG A 283 16.35 -9.92 -12.40
N GLN A 284 15.79 -9.83 -11.19
CA GLN A 284 16.23 -8.86 -10.18
C GLN A 284 17.43 -9.35 -9.35
N ILE A 285 17.76 -10.65 -9.43
CA ILE A 285 18.85 -11.27 -8.68
C ILE A 285 20.14 -11.33 -9.54
N GLU A 286 20.01 -11.22 -10.87
CA GLU A 286 21.11 -11.11 -11.84
C GLU A 286 21.67 -9.68 -11.93
#